data_AF-A0A0P1B1Q0-F1
#
_entry.id   AF-A0A0P1B1Q0-F1
#
_cell.length_a   1.000
_cell.length_b   1.000
_cell.length_c   1.000
_cell.angle_alpha   90.00
_cell.angle_beta   90.00
_cell.angle_gamma   90.00
#
_symmetry.space_group_name_H-M   'P 1'
#
loop_
_entity.id
_entity.type
_entity.pdbx_description
1 polymer ?
#
loop_
_entity_poly.entity_id
_entity_poly.type
_entity_poly.pdbx_seq_one_letter_code
_entity_poly.pdbx_strand_id
1 'polypeptide(L)'
;MKSKKWQMAAAAGAALVAARLAHWQYQQYVMFKKRHQSLKLLQEVESIVIEVASRLMQLDNQVKELLKYDIDKEGGVTELDEAADSTLNSCALSNYHFDSQANKLKTKWDSYDVDADLETDKQGNTIRKFNLARLVPTHTRSKALAISHGIEQEFEAVLSFLDDIRGDVEVKRLRKSIVSKITTDYLARIDTIQAMIKSDS
;
A
#
# COMPACT_ATOMS: atom_id res chain seq x y z
N MET A 1 10.15 -13.77 -78.44
CA MET A 1 10.01 -12.54 -77.61
C MET A 1 8.78 -12.51 -76.68
N LYS A 2 7.70 -13.25 -76.95
CA LYS A 2 6.47 -13.21 -76.12
C LYS A 2 6.68 -13.77 -74.69
N SER A 3 7.44 -14.86 -74.53
CA SER A 3 7.69 -15.51 -73.22
C SER A 3 8.37 -14.60 -72.18
N LYS A 4 9.37 -13.81 -72.60
CA LYS A 4 10.07 -12.87 -71.72
C LYS A 4 9.16 -11.77 -71.17
N LYS A 5 8.17 -11.30 -71.95
CA LYS A 5 7.21 -10.28 -71.50
C LYS A 5 6.26 -10.82 -70.41
N TRP A 6 5.78 -12.05 -70.56
CA TRP A 6 4.96 -12.72 -69.55
C TRP A 6 5.73 -13.00 -68.26
N GLN A 7 7.00 -13.40 -68.36
CA GLN A 7 7.86 -13.60 -67.20
C GLN A 7 8.14 -12.29 -66.44
N MET A 8 8.41 -11.20 -67.16
CA MET A 8 8.62 -9.88 -66.54
C MET A 8 7.35 -9.34 -65.88
N ALA A 9 6.19 -9.51 -66.52
CA ALA A 9 4.91 -9.12 -65.94
C ALA A 9 4.57 -9.96 -64.69
N ALA A 10 4.82 -11.27 -64.72
CA ALA A 10 4.64 -12.15 -63.56
C ALA A 10 5.59 -11.79 -62.42
N ALA A 11 6.87 -11.52 -62.70
CA ALA A 11 7.85 -11.11 -61.70
C ALA A 11 7.49 -9.77 -61.06
N ALA A 12 7.06 -8.78 -61.84
CA ALA A 12 6.60 -7.49 -61.33
C ALA A 12 5.33 -7.64 -60.46
N GLY A 13 4.38 -8.48 -60.89
CA GLY A 13 3.19 -8.80 -60.10
C GLY A 13 3.53 -9.47 -58.77
N ALA A 14 4.43 -10.45 -58.79
CA ALA A 14 4.90 -11.13 -57.59
C ALA A 14 5.64 -10.18 -56.63
N ALA A 15 6.47 -9.27 -57.15
CA ALA A 15 7.16 -8.26 -56.35
C ALA A 15 6.18 -7.29 -55.66
N LEU A 16 5.13 -6.85 -56.36
CA LEU A 16 4.09 -5.99 -55.77
C LEU A 16 3.29 -6.70 -54.68
N VAL A 17 2.94 -7.97 -54.89
CA VAL A 17 2.26 -8.78 -53.87
C VAL A 17 3.16 -8.99 -52.66
N ALA A 18 4.44 -9.31 -52.87
CA ALA A 18 5.41 -9.46 -51.79
C ALA A 18 5.60 -8.16 -51.00
N ALA A 19 5.72 -7.01 -51.68
CA ALA A 19 5.82 -5.70 -51.03
C ALA A 19 4.56 -5.37 -50.21
N ARG A 20 3.37 -5.69 -50.73
CA ARG A 20 2.10 -5.49 -50.02
C ARG A 20 2.00 -6.37 -48.76
N LEU A 21 2.41 -7.64 -48.86
CA LEU A 21 2.44 -8.55 -47.71
C LEU A 21 3.46 -8.10 -46.66
N ALA A 22 4.67 -7.70 -47.09
CA ALA A 22 5.69 -7.18 -46.19
C ALA A 22 5.21 -5.90 -45.47
N HIS A 23 4.56 -4.98 -46.20
CA HIS A 23 3.97 -3.79 -45.59
C HIS A 23 2.87 -4.17 -44.58
N TRP A 24 1.98 -5.10 -44.92
CA TRP A 24 0.95 -5.57 -43.99
C TRP A 24 1.54 -6.22 -42.74
N GLN A 25 2.54 -7.09 -42.87
CA GLN A 25 3.24 -7.70 -41.74
C GLN A 25 3.94 -6.65 -40.87
N TYR A 26 4.59 -5.66 -41.49
CA TYR A 26 5.22 -4.57 -40.77
C TYR A 26 4.21 -3.75 -39.97
N GLN A 27 3.05 -3.42 -40.56
CA GLN A 27 1.97 -2.72 -39.86
C GLN A 27 1.47 -3.54 -38.66
N GLN A 28 1.28 -4.85 -38.81
CA GLN A 28 0.89 -5.72 -37.69
C GLN A 28 1.94 -5.73 -36.57
N TYR A 29 3.22 -5.82 -36.92
CA TYR A 29 4.30 -5.76 -35.94
C TYR A 29 4.33 -4.43 -35.19
N VAL A 30 4.20 -3.30 -35.89
CA VAL A 30 4.16 -1.97 -35.27
C VAL A 30 2.96 -1.84 -34.33
N MET A 31 1.79 -2.31 -34.73
CA MET A 31 0.59 -2.30 -33.89
C MET A 31 0.76 -3.15 -32.63
N PHE A 32 1.28 -4.38 -32.79
CA PHE A 32 1.56 -5.27 -31.66
C PHE A 32 2.56 -4.65 -30.69
N LYS A 33 3.66 -4.08 -31.20
CA LYS A 33 4.69 -3.42 -30.40
C LYS A 33 4.12 -2.23 -29.61
N LYS A 34 3.31 -1.39 -30.26
CA LYS A 34 2.63 -0.25 -29.60
C LYS A 34 1.69 -0.73 -28.49
N ARG A 35 0.85 -1.72 -28.76
CA ARG A 35 -0.04 -2.32 -27.75
C ARG A 35 0.74 -2.85 -26.55
N HIS A 36 1.80 -3.62 -26.81
CA HIS A 36 2.61 -4.22 -25.75
C HIS A 36 3.28 -3.13 -24.88
N GLN A 37 3.76 -2.04 -25.49
CA GLN A 37 4.31 -0.91 -24.75
C GLN A 37 3.26 -0.23 -23.86
N SER A 38 2.06 0.05 -24.39
CA SER A 38 0.97 0.64 -23.58
C SER A 38 0.56 -0.26 -22.42
N LEU A 39 0.49 -1.58 -22.62
CA LEU A 39 0.17 -2.53 -21.55
C LEU A 39 1.27 -2.57 -20.49
N LYS A 40 2.54 -2.54 -20.89
CA LYS A 40 3.66 -2.48 -19.94
C LYS A 40 3.60 -1.21 -19.08
N LEU A 41 3.32 -0.06 -19.69
CA LEU A 41 3.14 1.20 -18.94
C LEU A 41 1.98 1.10 -17.96
N LEU A 42 0.85 0.51 -18.35
CA LEU A 42 -0.28 0.31 -17.43
C LEU A 42 0.07 -0.59 -16.25
N GLN A 43 0.84 -1.65 -16.46
CA GLN A 43 1.30 -2.52 -15.36
C GLN A 43 2.24 -1.78 -14.40
N GLU A 44 3.11 -0.92 -14.94
CA GLU A 44 3.99 -0.08 -14.14
C GLU A 44 3.19 0.93 -13.32
N VAL A 45 2.21 1.59 -13.93
CA VAL A 45 1.29 2.48 -13.22
C VAL A 45 0.51 1.73 -12.14
N GLU A 46 0.02 0.53 -12.42
CA GLU A 46 -0.68 -0.28 -11.43
C GLU A 46 0.21 -0.60 -10.23
N SER A 47 1.50 -0.90 -10.45
CA SER A 47 2.47 -1.09 -9.37
C SER A 47 2.63 0.18 -8.52
N ILE A 48 2.75 1.34 -9.17
CA ILE A 48 2.85 2.64 -8.47
C ILE A 48 1.59 2.90 -7.66
N VAL A 49 0.40 2.66 -8.24
CA VAL A 49 -0.89 2.82 -7.55
C VAL A 49 -0.97 1.94 -6.31
N ILE A 50 -0.49 0.69 -6.39
CA ILE A 50 -0.45 -0.23 -5.24
C ILE A 50 0.49 0.31 -4.15
N GLU A 51 1.64 0.85 -4.54
CA GLU A 51 2.59 1.45 -3.60
C GLU A 51 1.98 2.66 -2.88
N VAL A 52 1.43 3.62 -3.63
CA VAL A 52 0.75 4.81 -3.08
C VAL A 52 -0.43 4.39 -2.18
N ALA A 53 -1.22 3.39 -2.60
CA ALA A 53 -2.31 2.85 -1.82
C ALA A 53 -1.85 2.20 -0.51
N SER A 54 -0.69 1.55 -0.49
CA SER A 54 -0.16 0.96 0.74
C SER A 54 0.28 2.03 1.74
N ARG A 55 0.89 3.13 1.25
CA ARG A 55 1.19 4.32 2.07
C ARG A 55 -0.09 4.96 2.62
N LEU A 56 -1.16 5.03 1.82
CA LEU A 56 -2.47 5.49 2.28
C LEU A 56 -3.04 4.61 3.39
N MET A 57 -2.97 3.28 3.23
CA MET A 57 -3.43 2.34 4.27
C MET A 57 -2.62 2.46 5.56
N GLN A 58 -1.31 2.66 5.46
CA GLN A 58 -0.47 2.90 6.62
C GLN A 58 -0.88 4.20 7.35
N LEU A 59 -1.15 5.27 6.60
CA LEU A 59 -1.62 6.52 7.16
C LEU A 59 -2.99 6.37 7.85
N ASP A 60 -3.93 5.65 7.23
CA ASP A 60 -5.25 5.36 7.80
C ASP A 60 -5.13 4.65 9.16
N ASN A 61 -4.25 3.65 9.27
CA ASN A 61 -4.00 2.96 10.53
C ASN A 61 -3.40 3.90 11.59
N GLN A 62 -2.41 4.71 11.21
CA GLN A 62 -1.78 5.69 12.12
C GLN A 62 -2.79 6.72 12.64
N VAL A 63 -3.70 7.19 11.79
CA VAL A 63 -4.75 8.14 12.19
C VAL A 63 -5.77 7.49 13.13
N LYS A 64 -6.16 6.23 12.88
CA LYS A 64 -7.04 5.50 13.81
C LYS A 64 -6.38 5.25 15.16
N GLU A 65 -5.09 4.98 15.20
CA GLU A 65 -4.33 4.83 16.45
C GLU A 65 -4.24 6.15 17.22
N LEU A 66 -3.98 7.25 16.52
CA LEU A 66 -4.00 8.60 17.10
C LEU A 66 -5.34 8.91 17.76
N LEU A 67 -6.45 8.67 17.06
CA LEU A 67 -7.79 8.94 17.56
C LEU A 67 -8.13 8.09 18.79
N LYS A 68 -7.79 6.80 18.78
CA LYS A 68 -7.96 5.93 19.96
C LYS A 68 -7.19 6.45 21.17
N TYR A 69 -5.94 6.86 20.95
CA TYR A 69 -5.12 7.42 22.02
C TYR A 69 -5.71 8.70 22.62
N ASP A 70 -6.27 9.58 21.79
CA ASP A 70 -6.90 10.82 22.25
C ASP A 70 -8.19 10.53 23.05
N ILE A 71 -9.02 9.58 22.60
CA ILE A 71 -10.22 9.13 23.32
C ILE A 71 -9.86 8.52 24.69
N ASP A 72 -8.86 7.63 24.73
CA ASP A 72 -8.44 7.00 25.98
C ASP A 72 -7.85 8.01 26.99
N LYS A 73 -7.28 9.11 26.48
CA LYS A 73 -6.70 10.17 27.30
C LYS A 73 -7.76 11.16 27.82
N GLU A 74 -8.80 11.44 27.02
CA GLU A 74 -9.92 12.28 27.43
C GLU A 74 -10.92 11.53 28.33
N GLY A 75 -11.11 10.23 28.12
CA GLY A 75 -11.93 9.36 29.00
C GLY A 75 -11.30 9.06 30.36
N GLY A 76 -10.02 9.41 30.57
CA GLY A 76 -9.26 9.14 31.80
C GLY A 76 -9.22 10.26 32.85
N VAL A 77 -10.09 11.27 32.77
CA VAL A 77 -10.12 12.42 33.71
C VAL A 77 -11.41 12.49 34.54
N THR A 78 -12.20 11.42 34.59
CA THR A 78 -13.27 11.29 35.59
C THR A 78 -13.26 9.88 36.15
N GLU A 79 -12.45 9.66 37.19
CA GLU A 79 -12.77 8.82 38.35
C GLU A 79 -11.56 8.84 39.29
N LEU A 80 -11.56 9.82 40.20
CA LEU A 80 -11.01 9.59 41.52
C LEU A 80 -12.06 8.78 42.28
N ASP A 81 -11.68 7.54 42.57
CA ASP A 81 -12.31 6.56 43.47
C ASP A 81 -13.65 5.91 43.06
N GLU A 82 -13.68 4.61 43.32
CA GLU A 82 -14.81 3.65 43.30
C GLU A 82 -15.26 3.08 41.95
N ALA A 83 -14.55 2.05 41.49
CA ALA A 83 -15.06 0.67 41.52
C ALA A 83 -14.04 -0.30 40.93
N ALA A 84 -13.51 -1.15 41.79
CA ALA A 84 -12.90 -2.40 41.40
C ALA A 84 -13.90 -3.26 40.59
N ASP A 85 -13.33 -4.14 39.77
CA ASP A 85 -13.98 -5.29 39.14
C ASP A 85 -14.94 -4.99 37.98
N SER A 86 -14.40 -4.98 36.76
CA SER A 86 -14.66 -6.07 35.80
C SER A 86 -14.11 -5.72 34.41
N THR A 87 -13.65 -6.75 33.70
CA THR A 87 -13.35 -6.76 32.24
C THR A 87 -11.92 -6.46 31.76
N LEU A 88 -10.91 -6.46 32.63
CA LEU A 88 -9.49 -6.58 32.24
C LEU A 88 -9.04 -8.05 32.22
N ASN A 89 -9.67 -8.92 31.41
CA ASN A 89 -9.20 -10.31 31.33
C ASN A 89 -9.42 -11.04 30.00
N SER A 90 -9.32 -10.35 28.86
CA SER A 90 -9.43 -11.03 27.55
C SER A 90 -8.36 -10.71 26.51
N CYS A 91 -7.30 -9.94 26.83
CA CYS A 91 -6.23 -9.66 25.85
C CYS A 91 -4.78 -9.86 26.35
N ALA A 92 -4.57 -10.39 27.55
CA ALA A 92 -3.23 -10.68 28.09
C ALA A 92 -2.90 -12.18 28.18
N LEU A 93 -3.81 -13.08 27.78
CA LEU A 93 -3.68 -14.53 28.00
C LEU A 93 -3.67 -15.39 26.73
N SER A 94 -3.31 -14.84 25.57
CA SER A 94 -3.20 -15.62 24.31
C SER A 94 -1.77 -16.10 23.99
N ASN A 95 -0.83 -16.01 24.93
CA ASN A 95 0.55 -16.50 24.74
C ASN A 95 0.89 -17.70 25.64
N TYR A 96 -0.12 -18.44 26.11
CA TYR A 96 0.07 -19.73 26.78
C TYR A 96 -0.22 -20.87 25.78
N HIS A 97 0.78 -21.22 24.97
CA HIS A 97 0.74 -22.44 24.17
C HIS A 97 1.33 -23.60 24.98
N PHE A 98 0.49 -24.54 25.39
CA PHE A 98 0.90 -25.84 25.92
C PHE A 98 1.19 -26.81 24.76
N ASP A 99 2.20 -27.66 24.88
CA ASP A 99 2.39 -28.75 23.93
C ASP A 99 1.35 -29.87 24.14
N SER A 100 1.23 -30.81 23.19
CA SER A 100 0.27 -31.93 23.27
C SER A 100 0.55 -32.93 24.41
N GLN A 101 1.61 -32.73 25.18
CA GLN A 101 1.96 -33.51 26.37
C GLN A 101 1.80 -32.68 27.66
N ALA A 102 1.11 -31.54 27.58
CA ALA A 102 0.83 -30.63 28.70
C ALA A 102 2.07 -30.05 29.39
N ASN A 103 3.22 -30.05 28.71
CA ASN A 103 4.39 -29.32 29.20
C ASN A 103 4.33 -27.85 28.74
N LYS A 104 4.57 -26.94 29.69
CA LYS A 104 4.67 -25.51 29.41
C LYS A 104 5.94 -25.25 28.59
N LEU A 105 5.79 -24.75 27.37
CA LEU A 105 6.91 -24.30 26.56
C LEU A 105 7.59 -23.13 27.28
N LYS A 106 8.83 -23.34 27.74
CA LYS A 106 9.62 -22.30 28.42
C LYS A 106 9.90 -21.15 27.44
N THR A 107 9.19 -20.04 27.60
CA THR A 107 9.52 -18.77 26.94
C THR A 107 10.71 -18.10 27.61
N LYS A 108 11.42 -17.21 26.88
CA LYS A 108 12.57 -16.43 27.40
C LYS A 108 12.27 -15.65 28.70
N TRP A 109 11.00 -15.50 29.04
CA TRP A 109 10.48 -14.83 30.23
C TRP A 109 10.37 -15.72 31.47
N ASP A 110 10.22 -17.04 31.30
CA ASP A 110 10.14 -18.00 32.42
C ASP A 110 11.52 -18.27 33.07
N SER A 111 12.60 -17.71 32.50
CA SER A 111 13.97 -17.78 33.04
C SER A 111 14.42 -16.47 33.67
N TYR A 112 13.54 -15.46 33.77
CA TYR A 112 13.85 -14.17 34.37
C TYR A 112 13.72 -14.29 35.90
N ASP A 113 14.86 -14.37 36.58
CA ASP A 113 14.93 -14.50 38.03
C ASP A 113 14.93 -13.09 38.66
N VAL A 114 13.75 -12.63 39.08
CA VAL A 114 13.53 -11.29 39.65
C VAL A 114 14.33 -11.08 40.95
N ASP A 115 14.63 -12.17 41.66
CA ASP A 115 15.35 -12.11 42.93
C ASP A 115 16.87 -11.96 42.75
N ALA A 116 17.41 -12.32 41.57
CA ALA A 116 18.82 -12.13 41.25
C ALA A 116 19.20 -10.66 41.03
N ASP A 117 18.26 -9.83 40.56
CA ASP A 117 18.50 -8.40 40.33
C ASP A 117 18.37 -7.57 41.63
N LEU A 118 17.61 -8.03 42.63
CA LEU A 118 17.38 -7.29 43.88
C LEU A 118 18.63 -7.21 44.79
N GLU A 119 19.61 -8.10 44.62
CA GLU A 119 20.89 -8.02 45.35
C GLU A 119 21.88 -7.01 44.74
N THR A 120 21.66 -6.56 43.49
CA THR A 120 22.56 -5.61 42.82
C THR A 120 22.31 -4.14 43.17
N ASP A 121 21.19 -3.84 43.85
CA ASP A 121 20.76 -2.47 44.17
C ASP A 121 21.45 -1.85 45.41
N LYS A 122 22.40 -2.54 46.07
CA LYS A 122 23.16 -1.99 47.20
C LYS A 122 24.46 -1.27 46.83
N GLN A 123 24.92 -1.38 45.59
CA GLN A 123 26.08 -0.63 45.09
C GLN A 123 25.61 0.39 44.04
N GLY A 124 25.66 1.66 44.41
CA GLY A 124 25.02 2.74 43.69
C GLY A 124 25.47 2.95 42.25
N ASN A 125 24.56 3.62 41.54
CA ASN A 125 24.79 4.42 40.34
C ASN A 125 25.04 3.65 39.04
N THR A 126 23.98 3.16 38.40
CA THR A 126 23.45 3.75 37.15
C THR A 126 22.20 2.97 36.74
N ILE A 127 21.05 3.41 37.24
CA ILE A 127 19.74 2.94 36.77
C ILE A 127 19.64 3.29 35.29
N ARG A 128 19.80 2.30 34.42
CA ARG A 128 19.30 2.37 33.05
C ARG A 128 17.80 2.54 33.17
N LYS A 129 17.34 3.80 33.08
CA LYS A 129 15.93 4.13 32.88
C LYS A 129 15.46 3.36 31.64
N PHE A 130 14.81 2.22 31.83
CA PHE A 130 13.98 1.65 30.79
C PHE A 130 12.83 2.63 30.61
N ASN A 131 13.01 3.54 29.65
CA ASN A 131 11.91 4.30 29.09
C ASN A 131 10.95 3.25 28.53
N LEU A 132 9.92 2.92 29.30
CA LEU A 132 8.70 2.35 28.77
C LEU A 132 8.12 3.44 27.87
N ALA A 133 8.60 3.48 26.63
CA ALA A 133 8.06 4.33 25.60
C ALA A 133 6.65 3.82 25.35
N ARG A 134 5.70 4.33 26.15
CA ARG A 134 4.30 4.52 25.78
C ARG A 134 4.35 4.88 24.30
N LEU A 135 3.74 4.06 23.44
CA LEU A 135 3.69 4.25 21.99
C LEU A 135 3.13 5.64 21.72
N VAL A 136 4.01 6.64 21.69
CA VAL A 136 3.68 7.99 21.29
C VAL A 136 3.39 7.87 19.81
N PRO A 137 2.21 8.33 19.35
CA PRO A 137 1.90 8.33 17.95
C PRO A 137 3.05 8.95 17.15
N THR A 138 3.56 8.21 16.16
CA THR A 138 4.79 8.56 15.43
C THR A 138 4.64 9.86 14.64
N HIS A 139 3.42 10.32 14.39
CA HIS A 139 3.12 11.54 13.65
C HIS A 139 2.07 12.39 14.37
N THR A 140 2.30 13.69 14.41
CA THR A 140 1.32 14.69 14.86
C THR A 140 0.19 14.81 13.82
N ARG A 141 -1.03 15.17 14.24
CA ARG A 141 -2.20 15.36 13.36
C ARG A 141 -1.92 16.25 12.14
N SER A 142 -1.18 17.36 12.33
CA SER A 142 -0.76 18.26 11.24
C SER A 142 0.14 17.58 10.20
N LYS A 143 1.02 16.68 10.65
CA LYS A 143 1.89 15.88 9.77
C LYS A 143 1.09 14.83 9.01
N ALA A 144 0.10 14.20 9.65
CA ALA A 144 -0.81 13.26 8.98
C ALA A 144 -1.62 13.95 7.87
N LEU A 145 -2.11 15.18 8.10
CA LEU A 145 -2.76 16.00 7.07
C LEU A 145 -1.81 16.35 5.92
N ALA A 146 -0.58 16.76 6.20
CA ALA A 146 0.37 17.07 5.14
C ALA A 146 0.65 15.83 4.26
N ILE A 147 0.79 14.65 4.89
CA ILE A 147 0.99 13.39 4.17
C ILE A 147 -0.25 13.02 3.35
N SER A 148 -1.47 13.20 3.87
CA SER A 148 -2.69 12.88 3.12
C SER A 148 -2.83 13.72 1.85
N HIS A 149 -2.53 15.02 1.92
CA HIS A 149 -2.54 15.91 0.75
C HIS A 149 -1.41 15.54 -0.24
N GLY A 150 -0.25 15.12 0.25
CA GLY A 150 0.83 14.63 -0.61
C GLY A 150 0.41 13.38 -1.40
N ILE A 151 -0.23 12.42 -0.73
CA ILE A 151 -0.75 11.20 -1.36
C ILE A 151 -1.87 11.52 -2.38
N GLU A 152 -2.74 12.49 -2.08
CA GLU A 152 -3.77 12.97 -3.01
C GLU A 152 -3.14 13.50 -4.31
N GLN A 153 -2.12 14.35 -4.19
CA GLN A 153 -1.39 14.88 -5.35
C GLN A 153 -0.70 13.79 -6.17
N GLU A 154 -0.17 12.76 -5.52
CA GLU A 154 0.41 11.61 -6.21
C GLU A 154 -0.64 10.83 -7.01
N PHE A 155 -1.84 10.62 -6.45
CA PHE A 155 -2.93 10.00 -7.20
C PHE A 155 -3.41 10.86 -8.37
N GLU A 156 -3.51 12.18 -8.20
CA GLU A 156 -3.84 13.10 -9.29
C GLU A 156 -2.77 13.09 -10.41
N ALA A 157 -1.48 13.03 -10.05
CA ALA A 157 -0.41 12.88 -11.02
C ALA A 157 -0.52 11.54 -11.80
N VAL A 158 -0.89 10.45 -11.11
CA VAL A 158 -1.16 9.17 -11.76
C VAL A 158 -2.36 9.26 -12.70
N LEU A 159 -3.44 9.91 -12.30
CA LEU A 159 -4.63 10.10 -13.16
C LEU A 159 -4.27 10.91 -14.41
N SER A 160 -3.49 11.99 -14.26
CA SER A 160 -2.98 12.78 -15.39
C SER A 160 -2.13 11.92 -16.32
N PHE A 161 -1.24 11.08 -15.78
CA PHE A 161 -0.41 10.19 -16.61
C PHE A 161 -1.25 9.14 -17.34
N LEU A 162 -2.27 8.58 -16.68
CA LEU A 162 -3.18 7.61 -17.30
C LEU A 162 -3.93 8.22 -18.50
N ASP A 163 -4.32 9.49 -18.43
CA ASP A 163 -4.99 10.18 -19.54
C ASP A 163 -4.11 10.31 -20.79
N ASP A 164 -2.80 10.46 -20.62
CA ASP A 164 -1.82 10.50 -21.71
C ASP A 164 -1.64 9.14 -22.40
N ILE A 165 -1.88 8.02 -21.70
CA ILE A 165 -1.74 6.68 -22.27
C ILE A 165 -2.85 6.41 -23.29
N ARG A 166 -2.48 6.39 -24.58
CA ARG A 166 -3.34 5.96 -25.68
C ARG A 166 -3.12 4.48 -26.01
N GLY A 167 -4.18 3.81 -26.43
CA GLY A 167 -4.11 2.41 -26.83
C GLY A 167 -5.41 1.85 -27.39
N ASP A 168 -5.43 0.54 -27.54
CA ASP A 168 -6.58 -0.22 -28.05
C ASP A 168 -7.71 -0.34 -27.01
N VAL A 169 -8.76 -1.09 -27.34
CA VAL A 169 -9.94 -1.26 -26.48
C VAL A 169 -9.57 -1.89 -25.14
N GLU A 170 -8.60 -2.81 -25.12
CA GLU A 170 -8.15 -3.46 -23.89
C GLU A 170 -7.39 -2.50 -22.98
N VAL A 171 -6.41 -1.77 -23.51
CA VAL A 171 -5.69 -0.70 -22.79
C VAL A 171 -6.70 0.31 -22.24
N LYS A 172 -7.70 0.70 -23.02
CA LYS A 172 -8.77 1.62 -22.59
C LYS A 172 -9.60 1.03 -21.44
N ARG A 173 -9.90 -0.26 -21.46
CA ARG A 173 -10.65 -0.95 -20.40
C ARG A 173 -9.85 -1.00 -19.10
N LEU A 174 -8.57 -1.39 -19.17
CA LEU A 174 -7.69 -1.45 -18.01
C LEU A 174 -7.46 -0.07 -17.40
N ARG A 175 -7.18 0.95 -18.23
CA ARG A 175 -7.06 2.33 -17.79
C ARG A 175 -8.31 2.80 -17.02
N LYS A 176 -9.49 2.55 -17.57
CA LYS A 176 -10.76 2.87 -16.89
C LYS A 176 -10.91 2.14 -15.55
N SER A 177 -10.50 0.88 -15.48
CA SER A 177 -10.54 0.11 -14.23
C SER A 177 -9.65 0.73 -13.16
N ILE A 178 -8.43 1.14 -13.53
CA ILE A 178 -7.48 1.79 -12.60
C ILE A 178 -8.03 3.15 -12.15
N VAL A 179 -8.49 3.99 -13.09
CA VAL A 179 -9.09 5.30 -12.79
C VAL A 179 -10.28 5.15 -11.85
N SER A 180 -11.17 4.19 -12.12
CA SER A 180 -12.31 3.91 -11.25
C SER A 180 -11.85 3.57 -9.84
N LYS A 181 -10.88 2.66 -9.70
CA LYS A 181 -10.35 2.25 -8.40
C LYS A 181 -9.73 3.41 -7.62
N ILE A 182 -8.95 4.26 -8.30
CA ILE A 182 -8.35 5.45 -7.67
C ILE A 182 -9.45 6.40 -7.16
N THR A 183 -10.43 6.69 -8.02
CA THR A 183 -11.47 7.68 -7.71
C THR A 183 -12.43 7.18 -6.64
N THR A 184 -12.92 5.95 -6.74
CA THR A 184 -13.95 5.43 -5.85
C THR A 184 -13.38 4.94 -4.53
N ASP A 185 -12.17 4.38 -4.52
CA ASP A 185 -11.64 3.71 -3.34
C ASP A 185 -10.60 4.58 -2.64
N TYR A 186 -9.59 5.07 -3.37
CA TYR A 186 -8.44 5.74 -2.73
C TYR A 186 -8.71 7.20 -2.41
N LEU A 187 -9.24 7.98 -3.36
CA LEU A 187 -9.58 9.39 -3.10
C LEU A 187 -10.69 9.51 -2.03
N ALA A 188 -11.74 8.68 -2.12
CA ALA A 188 -12.78 8.64 -1.09
C ALA A 188 -12.22 8.31 0.30
N ARG A 189 -11.23 7.40 0.39
CA ARG A 189 -10.55 7.12 1.67
C ARG A 189 -9.73 8.30 2.17
N ILE A 190 -9.02 9.01 1.28
CA ILE A 190 -8.30 10.23 1.65
C ILE A 190 -9.26 11.25 2.25
N ASP A 191 -10.41 11.48 1.61
CA ASP A 191 -11.45 12.38 2.12
C ASP A 191 -11.90 11.97 3.53
N THR A 192 -12.12 10.67 3.77
CA THR A 192 -12.50 10.18 5.11
C THR A 192 -11.40 10.42 6.14
N ILE A 193 -10.13 10.20 5.80
CA ILE A 193 -9.00 10.46 6.70
C ILE A 193 -8.88 11.95 7.00
N GLN A 194 -9.00 12.80 5.98
CA GLN A 194 -8.97 14.24 6.16
C GLN A 194 -10.13 14.73 7.03
N ALA A 195 -11.34 14.17 6.86
CA ALA A 195 -12.49 14.48 7.68
C ALA A 195 -12.27 14.09 9.15
N MET A 196 -11.74 12.88 9.41
CA MET A 196 -11.40 12.41 10.75
C MET A 196 -10.37 13.30 11.46
N ILE A 197 -9.37 13.80 10.74
CA ILE A 197 -8.37 14.68 11.37
C ILE A 197 -8.94 16.08 11.63
N LYS A 198 -9.85 16.56 10.77
CA LYS A 198 -10.47 17.89 10.88
C LYS A 198 -11.61 17.94 11.91
N SER A 199 -12.36 16.86 12.13
CA SER A 199 -13.50 16.84 13.07
C SER A 199 -13.11 17.05 14.53
N ASP A 200 -11.86 16.74 14.86
CA ASP A 200 -11.36 16.70 16.24
C ASP A 200 -10.42 17.87 16.57
N SER A 201 -10.37 18.89 15.69
CA SER A 201 -9.65 20.17 15.88
C SER A 201 -10.62 21.28 16.19
#